data_AF-A0A9W6TQ63-F1
#
_entry.id   AF-A0A9W6TQ63-F1
#
_cell.length_a   1.000
_cell.length_b   1.000
_cell.length_c   1.000
_cell.angle_alpha   90.00
_cell.angle_beta   90.00
_cell.angle_gamma   90.00
#
_symmetry.space_group_name_H-M   'P 1'
#
loop_
_entity.id
_entity.type
_entity.pdbx_description
1 polymer ?
#
loop_
_entity_poly.entity_id
_entity_poly.type
_entity_poly.pdbx_seq_one_letter_code
_entity_poly.pdbx_strand_id
1 'polypeptide(L)'
;MWRLLEQAAKSASANASGYVSSVHEKAQSLAAAVQDEAATLLSSALGAARVGPVDEILYEELDAYKQFCEFFSAEEHTHEITRAVDEDAAIRELHDELVPLELSYDEFWCRYFFRQQQAERLEQQRQQRALQESKRAPEDNREEDEDTDDVDAQEDALAGDVEYSPELKQPPLSPPAGQRREKSGSEDQEGVWLLRAARDTERRAATQWRQKARDLHHQLQEAKQSYDEKEQKALKEWEEQLQALCDTYETKMAAATMQIDEARAAGYDEGVRESQAIVESVRQKAKEDLTRLRADISKCQSGASADERVATLTKEKDELQTAFQAALQRLAELEKGEGAPTAEKAGSTALAELTKEKDLWRMRALKMKKLKDLVQAELTTLRQQRDADAAAASANPDAAGSGQVAGSDDHIKLQTRMNELQTQLANALAGAEARAREAYEKGVEAGKAEAEQRIKQEREQAFDEGFKKAQAQANSEMGVLKAELGMFRAFHESAAHCADHVGGDTEGLLDDSLDDISLADGQPLCSPTSSVSIFTDNGKNDFSIPEIPKSTDDWGEW
;
A
#
# COMPACT_ATOMS: atom_id res chain seq x y z
N MET A 1 19.64 -35.45 44.12
CA MET A 1 20.03 -35.53 42.70
C MET A 1 18.81 -35.46 41.77
N TRP A 2 17.81 -36.33 41.91
CA TRP A 2 16.59 -36.30 41.06
C TRP A 2 15.80 -34.97 41.10
N ARG A 3 15.58 -34.38 42.29
CA ARG A 3 14.93 -33.05 42.40
C ARG A 3 15.69 -31.91 41.70
N LEU A 4 17.02 -31.99 41.64
CA LEU A 4 17.84 -31.00 40.92
C LEU A 4 17.69 -31.15 39.40
N LEU A 5 17.59 -32.38 38.89
CA LEU A 5 17.31 -32.65 37.48
C LEU A 5 15.89 -32.20 37.10
N GLU A 6 14.90 -32.43 37.96
CA GLU A 6 13.53 -31.98 37.73
C GLU A 6 13.43 -30.45 37.70
N GLN A 7 14.15 -29.76 38.60
CA GLN A 7 14.19 -28.30 38.64
C GLN A 7 14.93 -27.72 37.42
N ALA A 8 16.02 -28.35 36.97
CA ALA A 8 16.73 -27.97 35.75
C ALA A 8 15.88 -28.19 34.48
N ALA A 9 15.11 -29.28 34.42
CA ALA A 9 14.19 -29.53 33.31
C ALA A 9 13.05 -28.50 33.27
N LYS A 10 12.48 -28.13 34.43
CA LYS A 10 11.46 -27.07 34.53
C LYS A 10 12.01 -25.71 34.11
N SER A 11 13.24 -25.35 34.52
CA SER A 11 13.85 -24.08 34.07
C SER A 11 14.18 -24.10 32.57
N ALA A 12 14.63 -25.23 32.03
CA ALA A 12 14.89 -25.36 30.59
C ALA A 12 13.60 -25.24 29.77
N SER A 13 12.51 -25.85 30.22
CA SER A 13 11.18 -25.74 29.59
C SER A 13 10.63 -24.32 29.65
N ALA A 14 10.75 -23.63 30.79
CA ALA A 14 10.31 -22.24 30.91
C ALA A 14 11.10 -21.30 29.97
N ASN A 15 12.43 -21.49 29.88
CA ASN A 15 13.28 -20.72 28.97
C ASN A 15 12.97 -21.02 27.50
N ALA A 16 12.70 -22.29 27.15
CA ALA A 16 12.28 -22.66 25.80
C ALA A 16 10.93 -22.04 25.42
N SER A 17 9.96 -22.01 26.35
CA SER A 17 8.67 -21.35 26.14
C SER A 17 8.84 -19.84 25.90
N GLY A 18 9.70 -19.16 26.66
CA GLY A 18 9.97 -17.74 26.47
C GLY A 18 10.61 -17.44 25.11
N TYR A 19 11.51 -18.32 24.64
CA TYR A 19 12.11 -18.19 23.32
C TYR A 19 11.06 -18.37 22.21
N VAL A 20 10.18 -19.37 22.31
CA VAL A 20 9.11 -19.61 21.33
C VAL A 20 8.15 -18.42 21.26
N SER A 21 7.75 -17.84 22.40
CA SER A 21 6.92 -16.63 22.42
C SER A 21 7.61 -15.43 21.76
N SER A 22 8.90 -15.22 22.04
CA SER A 22 9.66 -14.13 21.42
C SER A 22 9.83 -14.30 19.91
N VAL A 23 10.07 -15.54 19.43
CA VAL A 23 10.13 -15.81 17.98
C VAL A 23 8.77 -15.60 17.33
N HIS A 24 7.68 -16.01 17.99
CA HIS A 24 6.33 -15.82 17.48
C HIS A 24 5.95 -14.34 17.36
N GLU A 25 6.27 -13.54 18.37
CA GLU A 25 6.01 -12.09 18.39
C GLU A 25 6.82 -11.35 17.32
N LYS A 26 8.09 -11.74 17.13
CA LYS A 26 8.91 -11.21 16.02
C LYS A 26 8.37 -11.61 14.65
N ALA A 27 7.89 -12.84 14.49
CA ALA A 27 7.30 -13.29 13.24
C ALA A 27 6.01 -12.53 12.91
N GLN A 28 5.16 -12.27 13.91
CA GLN A 28 3.95 -11.46 13.75
C GLN A 28 4.27 -10.00 13.42
N SER A 29 5.25 -9.40 14.09
CA SER A 29 5.70 -8.03 13.78
C SER A 29 6.27 -7.91 12.37
N LEU A 30 7.04 -8.92 11.91
CA LEU A 30 7.56 -8.95 10.54
C LEU A 30 6.43 -9.09 9.51
N ALA A 31 5.45 -9.96 9.78
CA ALA A 31 4.30 -10.14 8.90
C ALA A 31 3.48 -8.85 8.75
N ALA A 32 3.23 -8.13 9.85
CA ALA A 32 2.55 -6.84 9.82
C ALA A 32 3.35 -5.79 9.02
N ALA A 33 4.68 -5.72 9.22
CA ALA A 33 5.53 -4.78 8.48
C ALA A 33 5.56 -5.06 6.97
N VAL A 34 5.60 -6.34 6.57
CA VAL A 34 5.54 -6.75 5.16
C VAL A 34 4.16 -6.41 4.56
N GLN A 35 3.09 -6.53 5.35
CA GLN A 35 1.75 -6.19 4.90
C GLN A 35 1.57 -4.68 4.68
N ASP A 36 2.14 -3.84 5.55
CA ASP A 36 2.12 -2.38 5.40
C ASP A 36 2.99 -1.91 4.22
N GLU A 37 4.17 -2.53 4.00
CA GLU A 37 5.00 -2.27 2.80
C GLU A 37 4.30 -2.71 1.51
N ALA A 38 3.64 -3.87 1.52
CA ALA A 38 2.87 -4.32 0.36
C ALA A 38 1.70 -3.37 0.05
N ALA A 39 1.02 -2.85 1.08
CA ALA A 39 -0.05 -1.87 0.92
C ALA A 39 0.46 -0.54 0.36
N THR A 40 1.59 -0.03 0.86
CA THR A 40 2.20 1.21 0.36
C THR A 40 2.75 1.06 -1.06
N LEU A 41 3.37 -0.08 -1.41
CA LEU A 41 3.79 -0.36 -2.78
C LEU A 41 2.59 -0.50 -3.72
N LEU A 42 1.48 -1.10 -3.29
CA LEU A 42 0.25 -1.15 -4.06
C LEU A 42 -0.34 0.25 -4.25
N SER A 43 -0.42 1.06 -3.20
CA SER A 43 -0.90 2.45 -3.29
C SER A 43 0.00 3.32 -4.16
N SER A 44 1.32 3.14 -4.11
CA SER A 44 2.27 3.86 -4.96
C SER A 44 2.25 3.36 -6.40
N ALA A 45 2.10 2.06 -6.66
CA ALA A 45 2.03 1.52 -8.01
C ALA A 45 0.69 1.84 -8.69
N LEU A 46 -0.40 1.86 -7.93
CA LEU A 46 -1.71 2.29 -8.41
C LEU A 46 -1.82 3.81 -8.52
N GLY A 47 -1.13 4.58 -7.67
CA GLY A 47 -1.06 6.04 -7.75
C GLY A 47 -0.05 6.57 -8.77
N ALA A 48 0.92 5.77 -9.19
CA ALA A 48 1.91 6.09 -10.22
C ALA A 48 1.55 5.55 -11.62
N ALA A 49 0.39 4.90 -11.77
CA ALA A 49 -0.27 4.90 -13.07
C ALA A 49 -0.44 6.38 -13.42
N ARG A 50 0.34 6.85 -14.40
CA ARG A 50 0.39 8.25 -14.83
C ARG A 50 -1.03 8.77 -14.78
N VAL A 51 -1.33 9.77 -13.95
CA VAL A 51 -2.63 10.45 -13.99
C VAL A 51 -2.60 11.37 -15.20
N GLY A 52 -2.56 10.75 -16.38
CA GLY A 52 -2.57 11.44 -17.64
C GLY A 52 -3.99 11.91 -17.95
N PRO A 53 -4.13 12.95 -18.76
CA PRO A 53 -5.45 13.43 -19.17
C PRO A 53 -6.26 12.38 -19.96
N VAL A 54 -5.65 11.26 -20.36
CA VAL A 54 -6.25 10.17 -21.14
C VAL A 54 -5.91 8.80 -20.55
N ASP A 55 -6.18 8.60 -19.26
CA ASP A 55 -5.91 7.32 -18.59
C ASP A 55 -6.90 6.22 -18.92
N GLU A 56 -6.48 4.98 -18.62
CA GLU A 56 -7.37 3.83 -18.61
C GLU A 56 -8.59 4.09 -17.70
N ILE A 57 -9.76 3.85 -18.25
CA ILE A 57 -11.02 4.02 -17.52
C ILE A 57 -11.18 2.84 -16.58
N LEU A 58 -11.22 3.13 -15.29
CA LEU A 58 -11.40 2.12 -14.25
C LEU A 58 -12.76 1.43 -14.42
N TYR A 59 -12.84 0.15 -14.06
CA TYR A 59 -14.07 -0.65 -14.19
C TYR A 59 -15.30 -0.01 -13.53
N GLU A 60 -15.10 0.73 -12.45
CA GLU A 60 -16.16 1.42 -11.69
C GLU A 60 -16.75 2.62 -12.43
N GLU A 61 -16.02 3.18 -13.40
CA GLU A 61 -16.40 4.38 -14.16
C GLU A 61 -16.98 4.05 -15.54
N LEU A 62 -16.96 2.78 -15.96
CA LEU A 62 -17.35 2.35 -17.31
C LEU A 62 -18.78 2.74 -17.68
N ASP A 63 -19.72 2.71 -16.74
CA ASP A 63 -21.12 3.04 -17.03
C ASP A 63 -21.31 4.55 -17.21
N ALA A 64 -20.60 5.37 -16.43
CA ALA A 64 -20.62 6.82 -16.58
C ALA A 64 -19.93 7.25 -17.88
N TYR A 65 -18.83 6.60 -18.24
CA TYR A 65 -18.13 6.86 -19.50
C TYR A 65 -18.98 6.50 -20.71
N LYS A 66 -19.64 5.33 -20.70
CA LYS A 66 -20.54 4.92 -21.80
C LYS A 66 -21.66 5.92 -22.02
N GLN A 67 -22.30 6.37 -20.93
CA GLN A 67 -23.32 7.41 -21.00
C GLN A 67 -22.74 8.72 -21.57
N PHE A 68 -21.54 9.12 -21.16
CA PHE A 68 -20.89 10.31 -21.70
C PHE A 68 -20.62 10.19 -23.20
N CYS A 69 -20.06 9.07 -23.67
CA CYS A 69 -19.80 8.88 -25.10
C CYS A 69 -21.07 8.74 -25.96
N GLU A 70 -22.24 8.45 -25.39
CA GLU A 70 -23.51 8.50 -26.14
C GLU A 70 -23.90 9.93 -26.54
N PHE A 71 -23.47 10.95 -25.79
CA PHE A 71 -23.78 12.35 -26.07
C PHE A 71 -22.60 13.14 -26.64
N PHE A 72 -21.37 12.66 -26.43
CA PHE A 72 -20.17 13.35 -26.88
C PHE A 72 -19.92 13.16 -28.38
N SER A 73 -19.62 14.26 -29.09
CA SER A 73 -19.19 14.26 -30.49
C SER A 73 -17.96 15.15 -30.66
N ALA A 74 -16.84 14.58 -31.10
CA ALA A 74 -15.59 15.33 -31.28
C ALA A 74 -15.74 16.50 -32.27
N GLU A 75 -16.62 16.37 -33.26
CA GLU A 75 -16.89 17.43 -34.25
C GLU A 75 -17.50 18.68 -33.60
N GLU A 76 -18.37 18.51 -32.59
CA GLU A 76 -19.00 19.62 -31.87
C GLU A 76 -18.01 20.37 -30.97
N HIS A 77 -16.96 19.68 -30.52
CA HIS A 77 -15.91 20.20 -29.64
C HIS A 77 -14.63 20.64 -30.39
N THR A 78 -14.65 20.78 -31.72
CA THR A 78 -13.47 21.09 -32.54
C THR A 78 -12.69 22.33 -32.06
N HIS A 79 -13.40 23.38 -31.64
CA HIS A 79 -12.76 24.60 -31.14
C HIS A 79 -12.03 24.41 -29.81
N GLU A 80 -12.60 23.61 -28.92
CA GLU A 80 -12.03 23.30 -27.61
C GLU A 80 -10.84 22.34 -27.75
N ILE A 81 -10.95 21.37 -28.67
CA ILE A 81 -9.86 20.47 -29.04
C ILE A 81 -8.66 21.25 -29.55
N THR A 82 -8.88 22.17 -30.50
CA THR A 82 -7.80 23.00 -31.06
C THR A 82 -7.11 23.81 -29.96
N ARG A 83 -7.91 24.41 -29.06
CA ARG A 83 -7.38 25.17 -27.92
C ARG A 83 -6.57 24.28 -26.97
N ALA A 84 -7.07 23.10 -26.60
CA ALA A 84 -6.38 22.18 -25.70
C ALA A 84 -5.03 21.71 -26.29
N VAL A 85 -4.99 21.43 -27.59
CA VAL A 85 -3.76 21.05 -28.30
C VAL A 85 -2.78 22.22 -28.40
N ASP A 86 -3.26 23.46 -28.53
CA ASP A 86 -2.40 24.64 -28.62
C ASP A 86 -1.84 25.06 -27.25
N GLU A 87 -2.66 25.02 -26.20
CA GLU A 87 -2.31 25.44 -24.83
C GLU A 87 -1.44 24.41 -24.10
N ASP A 88 -1.71 23.11 -24.28
CA ASP A 88 -1.01 22.04 -23.57
C ASP A 88 -0.15 21.18 -24.51
N ALA A 89 1.16 21.36 -24.39
CA ALA A 89 2.13 20.59 -25.17
C ALA A 89 2.10 19.09 -24.84
N ALA A 90 1.77 18.70 -23.59
CA ALA A 90 1.71 17.31 -23.18
C ALA A 90 0.52 16.58 -23.82
N ILE A 91 -0.63 17.24 -23.95
CA ILE A 91 -1.80 16.70 -24.67
C ILE A 91 -1.45 16.47 -26.14
N ARG A 92 -0.73 17.40 -26.76
CA ARG A 92 -0.30 17.27 -28.16
C ARG A 92 0.64 16.08 -28.36
N GLU A 93 1.66 15.94 -27.51
CA GLU A 93 2.57 14.79 -27.55
C GLU A 93 1.83 13.47 -27.35
N LEU A 94 0.91 13.42 -26.38
CA LEU A 94 0.10 12.23 -26.09
C LEU A 94 -0.85 11.87 -27.25
N HIS A 95 -1.46 12.89 -27.87
CA HIS A 95 -2.31 12.70 -29.05
C HIS A 95 -1.51 12.14 -30.23
N ASP A 96 -0.33 12.69 -30.50
CA ASP A 96 0.55 12.25 -31.60
C ASP A 96 1.10 10.84 -31.37
N GLU A 97 1.30 10.42 -30.12
CA GLU A 97 1.75 9.08 -29.75
C GLU A 97 0.62 8.04 -29.84
N LEU A 98 -0.57 8.35 -29.31
CA LEU A 98 -1.67 7.39 -29.16
C LEU A 98 -2.59 7.32 -30.38
N VAL A 99 -2.74 8.41 -31.15
CA VAL A 99 -3.67 8.48 -32.29
C VAL A 99 -2.87 8.49 -33.60
N PRO A 100 -3.06 7.52 -34.53
CA PRO A 100 -4.10 6.49 -34.56
C PRO A 100 -3.63 5.09 -34.09
N LEU A 101 -2.50 4.97 -33.39
CA LEU A 101 -1.87 3.68 -33.09
C LEU A 101 -2.66 2.84 -32.07
N GLU A 102 -3.06 3.43 -30.95
CA GLU A 102 -3.74 2.76 -29.85
C GLU A 102 -5.22 3.12 -29.75
N LEU A 103 -5.57 4.38 -30.07
CA LEU A 103 -6.92 4.91 -29.94
C LEU A 103 -7.37 5.58 -31.25
N SER A 104 -8.69 5.53 -31.49
CA SER A 104 -9.30 6.36 -32.53
C SER A 104 -9.36 7.83 -32.07
N TYR A 105 -9.38 8.76 -33.02
CA TYR A 105 -9.46 10.21 -32.74
C TYR A 105 -10.65 10.56 -31.83
N ASP A 106 -11.85 10.05 -32.15
CA ASP A 106 -13.05 10.29 -31.35
C ASP A 106 -12.95 9.69 -29.95
N GLU A 107 -12.32 8.53 -29.82
CA GLU A 107 -12.14 7.86 -28.53
C GLU A 107 -11.16 8.60 -27.63
N PHE A 108 -10.02 9.05 -28.16
CA PHE A 108 -9.05 9.85 -27.42
C PHE A 108 -9.71 11.10 -26.82
N TRP A 109 -10.45 11.85 -27.63
CA TRP A 109 -11.14 13.05 -27.17
C TRP A 109 -12.34 12.74 -26.26
N CYS A 110 -13.08 11.64 -26.48
CA CYS A 110 -14.14 11.24 -25.53
C CYS A 110 -13.54 10.97 -24.14
N ARG A 111 -12.41 10.27 -24.06
CA ARG A 111 -11.69 10.01 -22.79
C ARG A 111 -11.17 11.31 -22.15
N TYR A 112 -10.55 12.17 -22.94
CA TYR A 112 -10.02 13.45 -22.49
C TYR A 112 -11.09 14.32 -21.82
N PHE A 113 -12.18 14.62 -22.53
CA PHE A 113 -13.25 15.47 -22.01
C PHE A 113 -14.02 14.82 -20.85
N PHE A 114 -14.11 13.49 -20.83
CA PHE A 114 -14.67 12.79 -19.68
C PHE A 114 -13.84 12.99 -18.41
N ARG A 115 -12.50 12.89 -18.50
CA ARG A 115 -11.59 13.17 -17.38
C ARG A 115 -11.64 14.63 -16.95
N GLN A 116 -11.65 15.56 -17.90
CA GLN A 116 -11.83 16.97 -17.62
C GLN A 116 -13.15 17.24 -16.85
N GLN A 117 -14.27 16.65 -17.30
CA GLN A 117 -15.56 16.78 -16.61
C GLN A 117 -15.54 16.18 -15.20
N GLN A 118 -14.82 15.08 -14.98
CA GLN A 118 -14.66 14.50 -13.64
C GLN A 118 -13.88 15.45 -12.71
N ALA A 119 -12.79 16.03 -13.20
CA ALA A 119 -11.99 17.00 -12.46
C ALA A 119 -12.82 18.24 -12.07
N GLU A 120 -13.57 18.80 -13.03
CA GLU A 120 -14.48 19.92 -12.77
C GLU A 120 -15.55 19.57 -11.73
N ARG A 121 -16.14 18.37 -11.80
CA ARG A 121 -17.15 17.93 -10.82
C ARG A 121 -16.56 17.80 -9.41
N LEU A 122 -15.34 17.30 -9.30
CA LEU A 122 -14.65 17.16 -8.02
C LEU A 122 -14.26 18.53 -7.44
N GLU A 123 -13.80 19.45 -8.29
CA GLU A 123 -13.51 20.83 -7.89
C GLU A 123 -14.79 21.56 -7.46
N GLN A 124 -15.89 21.43 -8.21
CA GLN A 124 -17.19 21.96 -7.81
C GLN A 124 -17.66 21.37 -6.48
N GLN A 125 -17.43 20.08 -6.23
CA GLN A 125 -17.76 19.47 -4.94
C GLN A 125 -16.89 20.06 -3.81
N ARG A 126 -15.59 20.30 -4.06
CA ARG A 126 -14.68 20.95 -3.11
C ARG A 126 -15.16 22.38 -2.81
N GLN A 127 -15.50 23.15 -3.83
CA GLN A 127 -16.07 24.50 -3.68
C GLN A 127 -17.40 24.48 -2.92
N GLN A 128 -18.29 23.52 -3.21
CA GLN A 128 -19.53 23.36 -2.46
C GLN A 128 -19.29 23.02 -0.99
N ARG A 129 -18.29 22.18 -0.68
CA ARG A 129 -17.90 21.90 0.71
C ARG A 129 -17.34 23.13 1.38
N ALA A 130 -16.43 23.86 0.74
CA ALA A 130 -15.90 25.12 1.27
C ALA A 130 -17.01 26.15 1.52
N LEU A 131 -18.00 26.25 0.62
CA LEU A 131 -19.17 27.10 0.81
C LEU A 131 -20.11 26.58 1.90
N GLN A 132 -20.25 25.26 2.07
CA GLN A 132 -21.03 24.68 3.15
C GLN A 132 -20.34 24.85 4.50
N GLU A 133 -19.02 24.73 4.57
CA GLU A 133 -18.21 25.00 5.75
C GLU A 133 -18.27 26.49 6.11
N SER A 134 -18.16 27.38 5.11
CA SER A 134 -18.37 28.83 5.29
C SER A 134 -19.81 29.19 5.71
N LYS A 135 -20.83 28.48 5.20
CA LYS A 135 -22.24 28.67 5.59
C LYS A 135 -22.64 27.97 6.88
N ARG A 136 -21.87 27.00 7.34
CA ARG A 136 -22.03 26.39 8.66
C ARG A 136 -21.54 27.44 9.65
N ALA A 137 -22.46 28.36 9.94
CA ALA A 137 -22.19 29.61 10.63
C ALA A 137 -21.33 29.39 11.88
N PRO A 138 -20.42 30.34 12.18
CA PRO A 138 -19.49 30.31 13.32
C PRO A 138 -20.20 30.54 14.67
N GLU A 139 -21.45 30.07 14.82
CA GLU A 139 -22.21 30.20 16.06
C GLU A 139 -21.81 29.17 17.13
N ASP A 140 -20.91 28.23 16.83
CA ASP A 140 -20.35 27.30 17.82
C ASP A 140 -18.80 27.22 17.80
N ASN A 141 -18.14 28.14 17.09
CA ASN A 141 -16.67 28.23 17.06
C ASN A 141 -16.24 29.69 16.96
N ARG A 142 -16.56 30.47 18.00
CA ARG A 142 -16.15 31.87 18.15
C ARG A 142 -15.04 31.98 19.20
N GLU A 143 -13.96 31.25 18.98
CA GLU A 143 -12.62 31.51 19.53
C GLU A 143 -11.65 31.22 18.37
N GLU A 144 -10.84 32.23 18.00
CA GLU A 144 -9.79 32.18 16.95
C GLU A 144 -10.35 32.22 15.51
N ASP A 145 -10.02 33.13 14.59
CA ASP A 145 -9.14 34.29 14.54
C ASP A 145 -9.56 35.04 13.25
N GLU A 146 -9.64 36.37 13.30
CA GLU A 146 -9.58 37.22 12.10
C GLU A 146 -8.73 38.44 12.46
N ASP A 147 -7.51 38.50 11.92
CA ASP A 147 -7.01 39.67 11.19
C ASP A 147 -5.50 39.50 10.87
N THR A 148 -5.22 38.85 9.74
CA THR A 148 -3.99 39.02 8.93
C THR A 148 -4.27 38.29 7.60
N ASP A 149 -4.23 38.89 6.42
CA ASP A 149 -3.26 39.86 5.90
C ASP A 149 -3.88 40.68 4.75
N ASP A 150 -3.51 41.97 4.64
CA ASP A 150 -2.83 42.45 3.43
C ASP A 150 -2.30 43.89 3.59
N VAL A 151 -0.99 44.04 3.80
CA VAL A 151 -0.20 45.16 3.28
C VAL A 151 1.23 44.68 3.05
N ASP A 152 1.49 44.34 1.79
CA ASP A 152 2.79 44.15 1.18
C ASP A 152 3.81 45.21 1.65
N ALA A 153 4.81 44.73 2.39
CA ALA A 153 6.05 45.42 2.67
C ALA A 153 7.10 44.96 1.65
N GLN A 154 7.12 45.60 0.49
CA GLN A 154 8.31 45.61 -0.37
C GLN A 154 9.29 46.64 0.20
N GLU A 155 10.17 46.18 1.09
CA GLU A 155 11.47 46.80 1.31
C GLU A 155 12.29 46.64 0.02
N ASP A 156 12.58 47.74 -0.66
CA ASP A 156 13.79 47.80 -1.46
C ASP A 156 14.54 49.10 -1.19
N ALA A 157 15.82 48.91 -0.99
CA ALA A 157 16.74 49.84 -0.41
C ALA A 157 17.12 50.94 -1.40
N LEU A 158 16.86 52.21 -1.07
CA LEU A 158 17.68 53.30 -1.60
C LEU A 158 17.88 54.40 -0.56
N ALA A 159 19.13 54.45 -0.10
CA ALA A 159 19.76 55.61 0.49
C ALA A 159 19.45 56.87 -0.33
N GLY A 160 18.86 57.88 0.34
CA GLY A 160 18.44 59.12 -0.30
C GLY A 160 18.42 60.26 0.71
N ASP A 161 19.61 60.68 1.09
CA ASP A 161 19.97 61.93 1.75
C ASP A 161 19.23 63.13 1.12
N VAL A 162 18.22 63.70 1.80
CA VAL A 162 17.66 65.04 1.50
C VAL A 162 17.23 65.74 2.79
N GLU A 163 18.13 66.58 3.28
CA GLU A 163 17.91 68.00 3.62
C GLU A 163 16.47 68.49 3.92
N TYR A 164 16.31 68.98 5.17
CA TYR A 164 15.96 70.39 5.46
C TYR A 164 14.53 70.93 5.19
N SER A 165 13.74 71.06 6.29
CA SER A 165 12.85 72.21 6.67
C SER A 165 11.69 72.68 5.75
N PRO A 166 10.77 73.58 6.20
CA PRO A 166 10.21 73.85 7.54
C PRO A 166 8.65 74.01 7.53
N GLU A 167 8.07 74.26 8.70
CA GLU A 167 6.87 75.09 8.95
C GLU A 167 5.65 75.00 8.01
N LEU A 168 4.57 74.35 8.48
CA LEU A 168 3.20 74.77 8.13
C LEU A 168 2.25 74.78 9.34
N LYS A 169 2.22 75.97 9.95
CA LYS A 169 1.03 76.75 10.34
C LYS A 169 -0.07 76.05 11.16
N GLN A 170 0.06 76.23 12.47
CA GLN A 170 -1.08 76.36 13.39
C GLN A 170 -2.02 77.49 12.93
N PRO A 171 -3.35 77.32 12.98
CA PRO A 171 -4.28 78.44 12.89
C PRO A 171 -4.28 79.27 14.19
N PRO A 172 -4.37 80.61 14.09
CA PRO A 172 -4.17 81.53 15.20
C PRO A 172 -5.37 81.58 16.15
N LEU A 173 -5.02 81.56 17.43
CA LEU A 173 -5.78 82.10 18.55
C LEU A 173 -6.34 83.48 18.20
N SER A 174 -7.66 83.65 18.33
CA SER A 174 -8.29 84.97 18.44
C SER A 174 -8.63 85.25 19.91
N PRO A 175 -8.26 86.42 20.45
CA PRO A 175 -8.56 86.82 21.82
C PRO A 175 -9.98 87.39 21.99
N PRO A 176 -10.50 87.41 23.23
CA PRO A 176 -11.89 87.73 23.54
C PRO A 176 -12.12 89.23 23.70
N ALA A 177 -13.24 89.73 23.19
CA ALA A 177 -13.74 91.07 23.48
C ALA A 177 -15.25 91.00 23.74
N GLY A 178 -15.69 91.38 24.94
CA GLY A 178 -17.11 91.49 25.25
C GLY A 178 -17.46 91.37 26.72
N GLN A 179 -17.02 92.33 27.54
CA GLN A 179 -17.57 92.57 28.86
C GLN A 179 -19.09 92.79 28.77
N ARG A 180 -19.88 91.96 29.48
CA ARG A 180 -21.12 92.43 30.10
C ARG A 180 -21.17 91.95 31.55
N ARG A 181 -20.89 92.92 32.41
CA ARG A 181 -20.94 92.85 33.87
C ARG A 181 -22.41 92.84 34.28
N GLU A 182 -22.92 91.70 34.71
CA GLU A 182 -24.12 91.64 35.55
C GLU A 182 -23.79 90.89 36.84
N LYS A 183 -23.95 91.62 37.94
CA LYS A 183 -23.88 91.14 39.31
C LYS A 183 -25.08 90.20 39.54
N SER A 184 -24.84 88.91 39.74
CA SER A 184 -25.81 88.04 40.40
C SER A 184 -25.14 86.74 40.85
N GLY A 185 -25.46 86.28 42.06
CA GLY A 185 -25.33 84.89 42.49
C GLY A 185 -23.94 84.39 42.90
N SER A 186 -23.69 84.30 44.19
CA SER A 186 -22.53 83.62 44.80
C SER A 186 -22.55 82.09 44.66
N GLU A 187 -23.52 81.51 43.95
CA GLU A 187 -23.78 80.07 43.86
C GLU A 187 -23.12 79.42 42.61
N ASP A 188 -22.70 80.21 41.62
CA ASP A 188 -22.13 79.69 40.36
C ASP A 188 -20.64 79.26 40.44
N GLN A 189 -19.94 79.56 41.55
CA GLN A 189 -18.54 79.14 41.72
C GLN A 189 -18.38 77.65 42.08
N GLU A 190 -19.37 77.07 42.76
CA GLU A 190 -19.36 75.64 43.11
C GLU A 190 -19.52 74.76 41.85
N GLY A 191 -20.36 75.19 40.89
CA GLY A 191 -20.54 74.49 39.61
C GLY A 191 -19.26 74.42 38.77
N VAL A 192 -18.44 75.48 38.77
CA VAL A 192 -17.16 75.50 38.05
C VAL A 192 -16.13 74.56 38.67
N TRP A 193 -16.14 74.42 40.01
CA TRP A 193 -15.25 73.49 40.70
C TRP A 193 -15.64 72.02 40.44
N LEU A 194 -16.93 71.70 40.49
CA LEU A 194 -17.45 70.36 40.17
C LEU A 194 -17.15 69.93 38.73
N LEU A 195 -17.28 70.86 37.76
CA LEU A 195 -16.93 70.57 36.36
C LEU A 195 -15.43 70.30 36.16
N ARG A 196 -14.54 70.99 36.91
CA ARG A 196 -13.10 70.68 36.89
C ARG A 196 -12.81 69.32 37.52
N ALA A 197 -13.43 69.03 38.67
CA ALA A 197 -13.28 67.74 39.34
C ALA A 197 -13.75 66.58 38.44
N ALA A 198 -14.90 66.73 37.78
CA ALA A 198 -15.43 65.74 36.83
C ALA A 198 -14.51 65.56 35.61
N ARG A 199 -13.94 66.64 35.08
CA ARG A 199 -12.98 66.55 33.97
C ARG A 199 -11.66 65.90 34.39
N ASP A 200 -11.23 66.10 35.63
CA ASP A 200 -10.02 65.47 36.16
C ASP A 200 -10.23 63.98 36.44
N THR A 201 -11.40 63.56 36.91
CA THR A 201 -11.75 62.14 37.04
C THR A 201 -11.86 61.46 35.68
N GLU A 202 -12.45 62.13 34.69
CA GLU A 202 -12.52 61.66 33.29
C GLU A 202 -11.12 61.47 32.70
N ARG A 203 -10.20 62.44 32.89
CA ARG A 203 -8.81 62.30 32.43
C ARG A 203 -8.10 61.11 33.07
N ARG A 204 -8.30 60.88 34.37
CA ARG A 204 -7.69 59.73 35.07
C ARG A 204 -8.27 58.41 34.55
N ALA A 205 -9.58 58.32 34.39
CA ALA A 205 -10.22 57.16 33.79
C ALA A 205 -9.68 56.91 32.38
N ALA A 206 -9.57 57.94 31.54
CA ALA A 206 -8.99 57.82 30.20
C ALA A 206 -7.54 57.33 30.22
N THR A 207 -6.70 57.79 31.16
CA THR A 207 -5.33 57.28 31.29
C THR A 207 -5.28 55.82 31.76
N GLN A 208 -6.18 55.42 32.66
CA GLN A 208 -6.29 54.02 33.11
C GLN A 208 -6.74 53.11 31.96
N TRP A 209 -7.73 53.54 31.17
CA TRP A 209 -8.17 52.79 29.99
C TRP A 209 -7.06 52.67 28.94
N ARG A 210 -6.29 53.72 28.69
CA ARG A 210 -5.12 53.65 27.79
C ARG A 210 -4.05 52.70 28.30
N GLN A 211 -3.80 52.68 29.62
CA GLN A 211 -2.86 51.73 30.19
C GLN A 211 -3.36 50.29 30.03
N LYS A 212 -4.62 50.03 30.40
CA LYS A 212 -5.25 48.72 30.26
C LYS A 212 -5.27 48.23 28.81
N ALA A 213 -5.51 49.12 27.85
CA ALA A 213 -5.46 48.80 26.42
C ALA A 213 -4.04 48.40 25.97
N ARG A 214 -2.98 49.06 26.46
CA ARG A 214 -1.60 48.66 26.19
C ARG A 214 -1.26 47.32 26.82
N ASP A 215 -1.69 47.09 28.05
CA ASP A 215 -1.44 45.83 28.76
C ASP A 215 -2.14 44.65 28.05
N LEU A 216 -3.39 44.84 27.59
CA LEU A 216 -4.11 43.83 26.80
C LEU A 216 -3.45 43.57 25.44
N HIS A 217 -2.99 44.62 24.76
CA HIS A 217 -2.26 44.46 23.49
C HIS A 217 -0.96 43.67 23.68
N HIS A 218 -0.23 43.94 24.77
CA HIS A 218 0.97 43.17 25.11
C HIS A 218 0.64 41.70 25.41
N GLN A 219 -0.43 41.43 26.17
CA GLN A 219 -0.90 40.06 26.44
C GLN A 219 -1.29 39.30 25.16
N LEU A 220 -1.98 39.95 24.23
CA LEU A 220 -2.32 39.35 22.93
C LEU A 220 -1.06 39.06 22.12
N GLN A 221 -0.07 39.96 22.15
CA GLN A 221 1.20 39.76 21.46
C GLN A 221 2.01 38.59 22.06
N GLU A 222 2.05 38.46 23.39
CA GLU A 222 2.68 37.32 24.07
C GLU A 222 1.95 36.01 23.78
N ALA A 223 0.61 36.02 23.75
CA ALA A 223 -0.19 34.85 23.40
C ALA A 223 0.08 34.39 21.95
N LYS A 224 0.12 35.34 21.01
CA LYS A 224 0.46 35.08 19.60
C LYS A 224 1.85 34.45 19.47
N GLN A 225 2.87 35.06 20.09
CA GLN A 225 4.23 34.51 20.10
C GLN A 225 4.30 33.10 20.71
N SER A 226 3.57 32.86 21.80
CA SER A 226 3.51 31.52 22.39
C SER A 226 2.82 30.50 21.50
N TYR A 227 1.87 30.90 20.67
CA TYR A 227 1.20 30.02 19.72
C TYR A 227 2.14 29.68 18.55
N ASP A 228 2.77 30.70 17.95
CA ASP A 228 3.75 30.53 16.88
C ASP A 228 4.92 29.62 17.31
N GLU A 229 5.42 29.78 18.54
CA GLU A 229 6.47 28.90 19.10
C GLU A 229 6.01 27.44 19.28
N LYS A 230 4.75 27.21 19.63
CA LYS A 230 4.19 25.85 19.77
C LYS A 230 4.00 25.22 18.41
N GLU A 231 3.52 25.96 17.43
CA GLU A 231 3.36 25.50 16.05
C GLU A 231 4.72 25.14 15.44
N GLN A 232 5.74 25.99 15.59
CA GLN A 232 7.10 25.68 15.13
C GLN A 232 7.71 24.45 15.82
N LYS A 233 7.41 24.23 17.11
CA LYS A 233 7.86 23.02 17.81
C LYS A 233 7.15 21.78 17.27
N ALA A 234 5.84 21.85 17.06
CA ALA A 234 5.07 20.74 16.51
C ALA A 234 5.55 20.37 15.09
N LEU A 235 5.83 21.36 14.23
CA LEU A 235 6.40 21.14 12.90
C LEU A 235 7.78 20.47 12.97
N LYS A 236 8.68 20.92 13.85
CA LYS A 236 9.99 20.29 14.05
C LYS A 236 9.88 18.87 14.57
N GLU A 237 9.01 18.61 15.54
CA GLU A 237 8.76 17.26 16.05
C GLU A 237 8.23 16.33 14.95
N TRP A 238 7.36 16.84 14.06
CA TRP A 238 6.86 16.07 12.93
C TRP A 238 7.95 15.80 11.87
N GLU A 239 8.80 16.78 11.55
CA GLU A 239 9.95 16.61 10.67
C GLU A 239 10.96 15.59 11.24
N GLU A 240 11.23 15.63 12.54
CA GLU A 240 12.09 14.65 13.22
C GLU A 240 11.49 13.23 13.17
N GLN A 241 10.17 13.09 13.33
CA GLN A 241 9.49 11.81 13.18
C GLN A 241 9.58 11.27 11.74
N LEU A 242 9.40 12.14 10.74
CA LEU A 242 9.52 11.76 9.33
C LEU A 242 10.96 11.32 9.02
N GLN A 243 11.95 12.06 9.49
CA GLN A 243 13.36 11.71 9.31
C GLN A 243 13.69 10.36 9.98
N ALA A 244 13.21 10.12 11.20
CA ALA A 244 13.42 8.84 11.89
C ALA A 244 12.77 7.65 11.15
N LEU A 245 11.62 7.88 10.49
CA LEU A 245 10.97 6.88 9.66
C LEU A 245 11.80 6.57 8.41
N CYS A 246 12.33 7.60 7.73
CA CYS A 246 13.24 7.46 6.60
C CYS A 246 14.51 6.68 6.98
N ASP A 247 15.18 7.04 8.07
CA ASP A 247 16.39 6.36 8.55
C ASP A 247 16.11 4.88 8.89
N THR A 248 14.93 4.59 9.45
CA THR A 248 14.48 3.22 9.74
C THR A 248 14.25 2.43 8.46
N TYR A 249 13.63 3.03 7.45
CA TYR A 249 13.40 2.39 6.15
C TYR A 249 14.72 2.12 5.42
N GLU A 250 15.63 3.10 5.37
CA GLU A 250 16.97 2.93 4.79
C GLU A 250 17.75 1.79 5.47
N THR A 251 17.69 1.72 6.80
CA THR A 251 18.33 0.65 7.57
C THR A 251 17.73 -0.72 7.24
N LYS A 252 16.41 -0.82 7.10
CA LYS A 252 15.74 -2.08 6.71
C LYS A 252 16.08 -2.49 5.28
N MET A 253 16.11 -1.56 4.34
CA MET A 253 16.52 -1.80 2.96
C MET A 253 17.97 -2.29 2.86
N ALA A 254 18.88 -1.68 3.63
CA ALA A 254 20.27 -2.13 3.73
C ALA A 254 20.35 -3.56 4.30
N ALA A 255 19.59 -3.87 5.35
CA ALA A 255 19.55 -5.20 5.95
C ALA A 255 18.97 -6.25 4.99
N ALA A 256 17.89 -5.94 4.27
CA ALA A 256 17.29 -6.83 3.27
C ALA A 256 18.26 -7.11 2.11
N THR A 257 18.97 -6.07 1.65
CA THR A 257 20.01 -6.22 0.62
C THR A 257 21.13 -7.16 1.10
N MET A 258 21.60 -6.99 2.35
CA MET A 258 22.59 -7.90 2.94
C MET A 258 22.08 -9.34 3.04
N GLN A 259 20.81 -9.57 3.40
CA GLN A 259 20.22 -10.91 3.44
C GLN A 259 20.13 -11.56 2.05
N ILE A 260 19.80 -10.79 1.01
CA ILE A 260 19.78 -11.29 -0.37
C ILE A 260 21.19 -11.69 -0.80
N ASP A 261 22.19 -10.87 -0.50
CA ASP A 261 23.58 -11.17 -0.83
C ASP A 261 24.11 -12.37 -0.04
N GLU A 262 23.75 -12.53 1.24
CA GLU A 262 24.08 -13.70 2.05
C GLU A 262 23.40 -14.97 1.50
N ALA A 263 22.11 -14.90 1.14
CA ALA A 263 21.38 -16.03 0.56
C ALA A 263 21.95 -16.43 -0.82
N ARG A 264 22.35 -15.45 -1.64
CA ARG A 264 23.06 -15.71 -2.91
C ARG A 264 24.40 -16.38 -2.64
N ALA A 265 25.20 -15.84 -1.72
CA ALA A 265 26.50 -16.43 -1.37
C ALA A 265 26.34 -17.87 -0.88
N ALA A 266 25.39 -18.12 0.02
CA ALA A 266 25.09 -19.47 0.52
C ALA A 266 24.62 -20.42 -0.59
N GLY A 267 23.74 -19.95 -1.49
CA GLY A 267 23.26 -20.74 -2.62
C GLY A 267 24.36 -21.07 -3.64
N TYR A 268 25.27 -20.13 -3.92
CA TYR A 268 26.44 -20.38 -4.75
C TYR A 268 27.37 -21.43 -4.11
N ASP A 269 27.63 -21.32 -2.80
CA ASP A 269 28.49 -22.27 -2.09
C ASP A 269 27.88 -23.69 -2.04
N GLU A 270 26.57 -23.80 -1.82
CA GLU A 270 25.84 -25.07 -1.88
C GLU A 270 25.90 -25.68 -3.28
N GLY A 271 25.63 -24.89 -4.33
CA GLY A 271 25.71 -25.34 -5.72
C GLY A 271 27.11 -25.79 -6.13
N VAL A 272 28.15 -25.09 -5.66
CA VAL A 272 29.55 -25.49 -5.86
C VAL A 272 29.84 -26.81 -5.15
N ARG A 273 29.37 -27.00 -3.91
CA ARG A 273 29.57 -28.22 -3.12
C ARG A 273 28.88 -29.43 -3.76
N GLU A 274 27.64 -29.27 -4.21
CA GLU A 274 26.90 -30.33 -4.93
C GLU A 274 27.58 -30.69 -6.25
N SER A 275 28.01 -29.68 -7.02
CA SER A 275 28.73 -29.88 -8.28
C SER A 275 30.05 -30.63 -8.05
N GLN A 276 30.79 -30.28 -6.99
CA GLN A 276 32.00 -31.00 -6.59
C GLN A 276 31.69 -32.45 -6.21
N ALA A 277 30.64 -32.70 -5.41
CA ALA A 277 30.23 -34.05 -5.03
C ALA A 277 29.82 -34.92 -6.25
N ILE A 278 29.13 -34.33 -7.23
CA ILE A 278 28.78 -35.01 -8.48
C ILE A 278 30.05 -35.35 -9.28
N VAL A 279 30.97 -34.40 -9.43
CA VAL A 279 32.24 -34.62 -10.13
C VAL A 279 33.07 -35.70 -9.46
N GLU A 280 33.13 -35.73 -8.13
CA GLU A 280 33.80 -36.77 -7.35
C GLU A 280 33.14 -38.13 -7.52
N SER A 281 31.80 -38.19 -7.47
CA SER A 281 31.02 -39.41 -7.70
C SER A 281 31.24 -39.98 -9.11
N VAL A 282 31.19 -39.12 -10.13
CA VAL A 282 31.48 -39.52 -11.53
C VAL A 282 32.91 -40.02 -11.66
N ARG A 283 33.88 -39.34 -11.04
CA ARG A 283 35.28 -39.74 -11.05
C ARG A 283 35.51 -41.07 -10.33
N GLN A 284 34.82 -41.30 -9.22
CA GLN A 284 34.88 -42.55 -8.47
C GLN A 284 34.27 -43.70 -9.29
N LYS A 285 33.09 -43.52 -9.86
CA LYS A 285 32.45 -44.50 -10.74
C LYS A 285 33.33 -44.84 -11.95
N ALA A 286 33.94 -43.84 -12.58
CA ALA A 286 34.87 -44.08 -13.70
C ALA A 286 36.12 -44.87 -13.27
N LYS A 287 36.65 -44.62 -12.05
CA LYS A 287 37.74 -45.44 -11.49
C LYS A 287 37.29 -46.87 -11.24
N GLU A 288 36.11 -47.06 -10.67
CA GLU A 288 35.52 -48.39 -10.42
C GLU A 288 35.33 -49.16 -11.74
N ASP A 289 34.75 -48.53 -12.75
CA ASP A 289 34.57 -49.11 -14.09
C ASP A 289 35.91 -49.48 -14.74
N LEU A 290 36.94 -48.63 -14.62
CA LEU A 290 38.29 -48.94 -15.10
C LEU A 290 38.91 -50.12 -14.36
N THR A 291 38.73 -50.22 -13.04
CA THR A 291 39.22 -51.36 -12.26
C THR A 291 38.49 -52.65 -12.63
N ARG A 292 37.17 -52.58 -12.86
CA ARG A 292 36.35 -53.70 -13.31
C ARG A 292 36.80 -54.17 -14.70
N LEU A 293 36.96 -53.27 -15.65
CA LEU A 293 37.44 -53.60 -17.00
C LEU A 293 38.84 -54.23 -16.97
N ARG A 294 39.76 -53.74 -16.12
CA ARG A 294 41.08 -54.36 -15.95
C ARG A 294 40.96 -55.79 -15.39
N ALA A 295 40.09 -56.01 -14.41
CA ALA A 295 39.84 -57.34 -13.86
C ALA A 295 39.25 -58.28 -14.93
N ASP A 296 38.29 -57.81 -15.72
CA ASP A 296 37.66 -58.56 -16.80
C ASP A 296 38.67 -58.91 -17.90
N ILE A 297 39.55 -57.98 -18.29
CA ILE A 297 40.64 -58.24 -19.26
C ILE A 297 41.61 -59.28 -18.71
N SER A 298 42.03 -59.15 -17.45
CA SER A 298 42.93 -60.13 -16.81
C SER A 298 42.29 -61.52 -16.75
N LYS A 299 40.99 -61.61 -16.46
CA LYS A 299 40.23 -62.86 -16.46
C LYS A 299 40.06 -63.44 -17.87
N CYS A 300 39.88 -62.59 -18.88
CA CYS A 300 39.81 -63.01 -20.28
C CYS A 300 41.15 -63.54 -20.81
N GLN A 301 42.27 -63.06 -20.28
CA GLN A 301 43.62 -63.50 -20.64
C GLN A 301 44.03 -64.83 -19.98
N SER A 302 43.42 -65.23 -18.86
CA SER A 302 43.82 -66.42 -18.10
C SER A 302 43.20 -67.76 -18.55
N GLY A 303 42.82 -67.91 -19.84
CA GLY A 303 42.81 -69.25 -20.46
C GLY A 303 41.53 -70.08 -20.42
N ALA A 304 40.33 -69.49 -20.54
CA ALA A 304 39.13 -70.26 -20.88
C ALA A 304 38.98 -70.40 -22.40
N SER A 305 38.89 -71.66 -22.87
CA SER A 305 38.49 -72.05 -24.24
C SER A 305 37.22 -71.29 -24.65
N ALA A 306 37.13 -70.87 -25.91
CA ALA A 306 35.98 -70.10 -26.42
C ALA A 306 34.62 -70.74 -26.09
N ASP A 307 34.56 -72.08 -26.04
CA ASP A 307 33.36 -72.85 -25.68
C ASP A 307 32.93 -72.68 -24.22
N GLU A 308 33.89 -72.60 -23.29
CA GLU A 308 33.60 -72.40 -21.86
C GLU A 308 33.06 -70.99 -21.61
N ARG A 309 33.52 -70.01 -22.40
CA ARG A 309 33.05 -68.63 -22.39
C ARG A 309 31.60 -68.52 -22.87
N VAL A 310 31.23 -69.25 -23.92
CA VAL A 310 29.84 -69.31 -24.41
C VAL A 310 28.94 -69.93 -23.35
N ALA A 311 29.35 -71.05 -22.73
CA ALA A 311 28.59 -71.72 -21.69
C ALA A 311 28.34 -70.83 -20.45
N THR A 312 29.32 -70.01 -20.05
CA THR A 312 29.13 -69.04 -18.95
C THR A 312 28.16 -67.93 -19.31
N LEU A 313 28.18 -67.43 -20.56
CA LEU A 313 27.29 -66.37 -21.02
C LEU A 313 25.84 -66.85 -21.15
N THR A 314 25.60 -68.09 -21.57
CA THR A 314 24.25 -68.68 -21.55
C THR A 314 23.72 -68.80 -20.12
N LYS A 315 24.56 -69.23 -19.18
CA LYS A 315 24.17 -69.34 -17.77
C LYS A 315 23.82 -67.97 -17.16
N GLU A 316 24.64 -66.94 -17.38
CA GLU A 316 24.36 -65.57 -16.91
C GLU A 316 23.07 -65.01 -17.52
N LYS A 317 22.82 -65.30 -18.80
CA LYS A 317 21.57 -64.89 -19.46
C LYS A 317 20.35 -65.52 -18.78
N ASP A 318 20.41 -66.81 -18.47
CA ASP A 318 19.30 -67.52 -17.81
C ASP A 318 19.07 -67.01 -16.37
N GLU A 319 20.15 -66.69 -15.64
CA GLU A 319 20.08 -66.09 -14.30
C GLU A 319 19.46 -64.68 -14.32
N LEU A 320 19.88 -63.83 -15.27
CA LEU A 320 19.30 -62.50 -15.46
C LEU A 320 17.82 -62.56 -15.85
N GLN A 321 17.45 -63.51 -16.70
CA GLN A 321 16.06 -63.72 -17.10
C GLN A 321 15.19 -64.15 -15.91
N THR A 322 15.74 -64.98 -15.02
CA THR A 322 15.07 -65.40 -13.77
C THR A 322 14.91 -64.22 -12.80
N ALA A 323 15.97 -63.42 -12.61
CA ALA A 323 15.93 -62.24 -11.75
C ALA A 323 14.92 -61.18 -12.23
N PHE A 324 14.82 -60.99 -13.54
CA PHE A 324 13.85 -60.09 -14.14
C PHE A 324 12.41 -60.54 -13.88
N GLN A 325 12.11 -61.84 -13.99
CA GLN A 325 10.78 -62.37 -13.67
C GLN A 325 10.45 -62.22 -12.17
N ALA A 326 11.42 -62.43 -11.28
CA ALA A 326 11.23 -62.22 -9.85
C ALA A 326 10.95 -60.74 -9.50
N ALA A 327 11.60 -59.80 -10.17
CA ALA A 327 11.33 -58.37 -10.00
C ALA A 327 9.91 -57.98 -10.46
N LEU A 328 9.43 -58.57 -11.55
CA LEU A 328 8.05 -58.38 -12.01
C LEU A 328 7.02 -58.91 -11.00
N GLN A 329 7.29 -60.05 -10.36
CA GLN A 329 6.41 -60.60 -9.32
C GLN A 329 6.36 -59.69 -8.08
N ARG A 330 7.49 -59.15 -7.63
CA ARG A 330 7.51 -58.19 -6.50
C ARG A 330 6.74 -56.90 -6.80
N LEU A 331 6.80 -56.41 -8.04
CA LEU A 331 6.00 -55.25 -8.44
C LEU A 331 4.50 -55.57 -8.40
N ALA A 332 4.09 -56.76 -8.82
CA ALA A 332 2.69 -57.20 -8.76
C ALA A 332 2.18 -57.43 -7.32
N GLU A 333 3.07 -57.85 -6.40
CA GLU A 333 2.75 -57.98 -4.98
C GLU A 333 2.55 -56.63 -4.29
N LEU A 334 3.42 -55.65 -4.59
CA LEU A 334 3.28 -54.28 -4.09
C LEU A 334 2.00 -53.62 -4.59
N GLU A 335 1.62 -53.87 -5.85
CA GLU A 335 0.37 -53.38 -6.44
C GLU A 335 -0.89 -53.98 -5.79
N LYS A 336 -0.79 -55.19 -5.21
CA LYS A 336 -1.88 -55.80 -4.44
C LYS A 336 -1.93 -55.38 -2.97
N GLY A 337 -0.85 -54.80 -2.43
CA GLY A 337 -0.73 -54.43 -1.02
C GLY A 337 -1.27 -53.05 -0.65
N GLU A 338 -1.50 -52.15 -1.62
CA GLU A 338 -1.97 -50.76 -1.40
C GLU A 338 -3.46 -50.64 -1.01
N GLY A 339 -4.17 -51.74 -0.76
CA GLY A 339 -5.62 -51.78 -0.51
C GLY A 339 -6.09 -51.70 0.96
N ALA A 340 -5.23 -51.38 1.93
CA ALA A 340 -5.65 -51.31 3.34
C ALA A 340 -5.86 -49.85 3.80
N PRO A 341 -7.11 -49.41 4.05
CA PRO A 341 -7.40 -48.06 4.51
C PRO A 341 -7.13 -47.95 6.01
N THR A 342 -6.04 -47.28 6.39
CA THR A 342 -5.93 -46.68 7.73
C THR A 342 -5.77 -45.18 7.58
N ALA A 343 -6.55 -44.46 8.39
CA ALA A 343 -6.97 -43.10 8.16
C ALA A 343 -5.92 -42.07 8.57
N GLU A 344 -5.33 -41.37 7.59
CA GLU A 344 -4.74 -40.04 7.78
C GLU A 344 -5.14 -39.14 6.60
N LYS A 345 -6.20 -38.33 6.82
CA LYS A 345 -6.85 -37.50 5.78
C LYS A 345 -5.99 -36.35 5.24
N ALA A 346 -4.84 -36.05 5.84
CA ALA A 346 -3.91 -35.03 5.33
C ALA A 346 -2.87 -35.60 4.35
N GLY A 347 -2.58 -36.90 4.41
CA GLY A 347 -1.67 -37.57 3.46
C GLY A 347 -2.35 -38.00 2.16
N SER A 348 -3.68 -38.03 2.11
CA SER A 348 -4.44 -38.55 0.96
C SER A 348 -4.27 -37.70 -0.30
N THR A 349 -4.15 -36.38 -0.19
CA THR A 349 -3.98 -35.48 -1.35
C THR A 349 -2.56 -35.55 -1.88
N ALA A 350 -1.56 -35.51 -0.99
CA ALA A 350 -0.15 -35.68 -1.37
C ALA A 350 0.12 -37.07 -1.97
N LEU A 351 -0.47 -38.14 -1.43
CA LEU A 351 -0.37 -39.49 -2.01
C LEU A 351 -1.09 -39.60 -3.35
N ALA A 352 -2.22 -38.92 -3.53
CA ALA A 352 -2.95 -38.89 -4.80
C ALA A 352 -2.16 -38.13 -5.89
N GLU A 353 -1.45 -37.06 -5.52
CA GLU A 353 -0.55 -36.35 -6.44
C GLU A 353 0.68 -37.20 -6.78
N LEU A 354 1.27 -37.86 -5.79
CA LEU A 354 2.45 -38.71 -5.98
C LEU A 354 2.14 -39.96 -6.83
N THR A 355 0.91 -40.51 -6.73
CA THR A 355 0.44 -41.58 -7.63
C THR A 355 0.22 -41.09 -9.06
N LYS A 356 -0.38 -39.90 -9.25
CA LYS A 356 -0.51 -39.28 -10.57
C LYS A 356 0.85 -39.03 -11.21
N GLU A 357 1.82 -38.53 -10.44
CA GLU A 357 3.18 -38.28 -10.93
C GLU A 357 3.88 -39.58 -11.32
N LYS A 358 3.79 -40.62 -10.49
CA LYS A 358 4.31 -41.96 -10.77
C LYS A 358 3.74 -42.56 -12.07
N ASP A 359 2.44 -42.39 -12.33
CA ASP A 359 1.83 -42.87 -13.58
C ASP A 359 2.26 -42.05 -14.80
N LEU A 360 2.50 -40.76 -14.62
CA LEU A 360 3.07 -39.89 -15.65
C LEU A 360 4.49 -40.32 -16.01
N TRP A 361 5.33 -40.67 -15.03
CA TRP A 361 6.66 -41.23 -15.24
C TRP A 361 6.62 -42.59 -15.95
N ARG A 362 5.69 -43.47 -15.58
CA ARG A 362 5.48 -44.77 -16.27
C ARG A 362 5.09 -44.57 -17.73
N MET A 363 4.16 -43.67 -18.02
CA MET A 363 3.75 -43.32 -19.38
C MET A 363 4.93 -42.77 -20.21
N ARG A 364 5.76 -41.89 -19.61
CA ARG A 364 6.98 -41.36 -20.24
C ARG A 364 7.98 -42.46 -20.56
N ALA A 365 8.23 -43.38 -19.62
CA ALA A 365 9.13 -44.50 -19.79
C ALA A 365 8.64 -45.48 -20.88
N LEU A 366 7.34 -45.77 -20.91
CA LEU A 366 6.71 -46.59 -21.96
C LEU A 366 6.84 -45.95 -23.34
N LYS A 367 6.66 -44.62 -23.43
CA LYS A 367 6.80 -43.87 -24.69
C LYS A 367 8.25 -43.85 -25.17
N MET A 368 9.21 -43.63 -24.27
CA MET A 368 10.65 -43.73 -24.57
C MET A 368 11.05 -45.14 -25.00
N LYS A 369 10.51 -46.17 -24.35
CA LYS A 369 10.74 -47.57 -24.73
C LYS A 369 10.20 -47.86 -26.13
N LYS A 370 8.96 -47.44 -26.45
CA LYS A 370 8.39 -47.60 -27.79
C LYS A 370 9.22 -46.88 -28.86
N LEU A 371 9.71 -45.67 -28.59
CA LEU A 371 10.61 -44.94 -29.49
C LEU A 371 11.92 -45.70 -29.70
N LYS A 372 12.52 -46.23 -28.64
CA LYS A 372 13.74 -47.03 -28.72
C LYS A 372 13.53 -48.32 -29.52
N ASP A 373 12.43 -49.03 -29.27
CA ASP A 373 12.09 -50.27 -29.99
C ASP A 373 11.84 -49.99 -31.48
N LEU A 374 11.21 -48.86 -31.82
CA LEU A 374 11.02 -48.42 -33.20
C LEU A 374 12.35 -48.13 -33.90
N VAL A 375 13.23 -47.34 -33.26
CA VAL A 375 14.57 -47.02 -33.80
C VAL A 375 15.41 -48.29 -33.97
N GLN A 376 15.33 -49.20 -33.01
CA GLN A 376 16.07 -50.46 -33.06
C GLN A 376 15.53 -51.39 -34.16
N ALA A 377 14.21 -51.43 -34.34
CA ALA A 377 13.58 -52.14 -35.46
C ALA A 377 14.05 -51.56 -36.81
N GLU A 378 14.01 -50.24 -37.00
CA GLU A 378 14.49 -49.61 -38.24
C GLU A 378 15.98 -49.88 -38.51
N LEU A 379 16.84 -49.82 -37.49
CA LEU A 379 18.25 -50.17 -37.60
C LEU A 379 18.47 -51.64 -38.02
N THR A 380 17.65 -52.56 -37.50
CA THR A 380 17.71 -53.96 -37.93
C THR A 380 17.25 -54.15 -39.37
N THR A 381 16.19 -53.46 -39.80
CA THR A 381 15.71 -53.51 -41.19
C THR A 381 16.76 -52.97 -42.15
N LEU A 382 17.41 -51.85 -41.82
CA LEU A 382 18.49 -51.28 -42.62
C LEU A 382 19.71 -52.21 -42.73
N ARG A 383 20.06 -52.92 -41.66
CA ARG A 383 21.14 -53.94 -41.71
C ARG A 383 20.77 -55.10 -42.61
N GLN A 384 19.55 -55.63 -42.47
CA GLN A 384 19.06 -56.72 -43.31
C GLN A 384 19.03 -56.34 -44.79
N GLN A 385 18.62 -55.11 -45.11
CA GLN A 385 18.62 -54.59 -46.46
C GLN A 385 20.05 -54.53 -47.02
N ARG A 386 21.00 -53.97 -46.25
CA ARG A 386 22.41 -53.90 -46.66
C ARG A 386 23.04 -55.29 -46.88
N ASP A 387 22.69 -56.26 -46.04
CA ASP A 387 23.21 -57.63 -46.18
C ASP A 387 22.57 -58.36 -47.38
N ALA A 388 21.29 -58.11 -47.67
CA ALA A 388 20.62 -58.62 -48.88
C ALA A 388 21.21 -58.00 -50.16
N ASP A 389 21.51 -56.71 -50.15
CA ASP A 389 22.16 -56.02 -51.27
C ASP A 389 23.60 -56.52 -51.49
N ALA A 390 24.35 -56.75 -50.40
CA ALA A 390 25.68 -57.35 -50.47
C ALA A 390 25.64 -58.80 -51.00
N ALA A 391 24.65 -59.59 -50.60
CA ALA A 391 24.45 -60.95 -51.11
C ALA A 391 24.07 -60.94 -52.60
N ALA A 392 23.17 -60.05 -53.03
CA ALA A 392 22.79 -59.87 -54.42
C ALA A 392 23.96 -59.42 -55.30
N ALA A 393 24.81 -58.52 -54.78
CA ALA A 393 26.04 -58.09 -55.45
C ALA A 393 27.06 -59.24 -55.60
N SER A 394 27.11 -60.18 -54.66
CA SER A 394 28.01 -61.34 -54.73
C SER A 394 27.56 -62.44 -55.69
N ALA A 395 26.27 -62.51 -56.02
CA ALA A 395 25.68 -63.57 -56.85
C ALA A 395 25.82 -63.34 -58.37
N ASN A 396 26.28 -62.17 -58.82
CA ASN A 396 26.36 -61.83 -60.24
C ASN A 396 27.67 -61.08 -60.61
N PRO A 397 28.83 -61.78 -60.64
CA PRO A 397 30.14 -61.15 -60.83
C PRO A 397 30.42 -60.62 -62.25
N ASP A 398 29.63 -61.01 -63.27
CA ASP A 398 29.91 -60.68 -64.68
C ASP A 398 29.26 -59.37 -65.19
N ALA A 399 28.59 -58.59 -64.33
CA ALA A 399 27.96 -57.32 -64.70
C ALA A 399 28.74 -56.07 -64.26
N ALA A 400 30.07 -56.16 -64.14
CA ALA A 400 30.96 -55.12 -63.58
C ALA A 400 31.16 -53.85 -64.46
N GLY A 401 30.34 -53.62 -65.48
CA GLY A 401 30.62 -52.61 -66.52
C GLY A 401 29.93 -51.24 -66.41
N SER A 402 28.81 -51.08 -65.69
CA SER A 402 27.98 -49.86 -65.89
C SER A 402 27.10 -49.41 -64.70
N GLY A 403 27.34 -49.90 -63.47
CA GLY A 403 26.40 -49.76 -62.35
C GLY A 403 26.53 -48.54 -61.43
N GLN A 404 27.40 -47.57 -61.71
CA GLN A 404 27.83 -46.57 -60.72
C GLN A 404 26.79 -45.47 -60.39
N VAL A 405 25.62 -45.45 -61.05
CA VAL A 405 24.63 -44.36 -60.88
C VAL A 405 23.50 -44.73 -59.89
N ALA A 406 23.20 -46.01 -59.67
CA ALA A 406 22.06 -46.43 -58.86
C ALA A 406 22.25 -46.28 -57.33
N GLY A 407 23.49 -46.31 -56.82
CA GLY A 407 23.76 -46.21 -55.38
C GLY A 407 23.60 -44.80 -54.77
N SER A 408 23.54 -43.75 -55.59
CA SER A 408 23.38 -42.38 -55.10
C SER A 408 21.96 -42.12 -54.59
N ASP A 409 20.97 -42.80 -55.17
CA ASP A 409 19.55 -42.53 -54.94
C ASP A 409 19.08 -43.08 -53.57
N ASP A 410 19.61 -44.21 -53.14
CA ASP A 410 19.31 -44.80 -51.83
C ASP A 410 20.00 -44.05 -50.69
N HIS A 411 21.19 -43.48 -50.94
CA HIS A 411 21.85 -42.62 -49.98
C HIS A 411 21.05 -41.32 -49.76
N ILE A 412 20.53 -40.72 -50.83
CA ILE A 412 19.66 -39.54 -50.75
C ILE A 412 18.37 -39.89 -49.98
N LYS A 413 17.74 -41.04 -50.24
CA LYS A 413 16.53 -41.47 -49.49
C LYS A 413 16.81 -41.69 -48.00
N LEU A 414 17.92 -42.33 -47.65
CA LEU A 414 18.32 -42.54 -46.26
C LEU A 414 18.59 -41.21 -45.55
N GLN A 415 19.28 -40.29 -46.22
CA GLN A 415 19.59 -38.98 -45.66
C GLN A 415 18.33 -38.12 -45.48
N THR A 416 17.40 -38.15 -46.44
CA THR A 416 16.10 -37.50 -46.31
C THR A 416 15.32 -38.07 -45.13
N ARG A 417 15.27 -39.40 -44.96
CA ARG A 417 14.60 -40.04 -43.80
C ARG A 417 15.27 -39.68 -42.47
N MET A 418 16.60 -39.56 -42.44
CA MET A 418 17.32 -39.14 -41.22
C MET A 418 16.98 -37.69 -40.86
N ASN A 419 16.92 -36.78 -41.83
CA ASN A 419 16.52 -35.39 -41.63
C ASN A 419 15.04 -35.28 -41.19
N GLU A 420 14.16 -36.10 -41.76
CA GLU A 420 12.75 -36.21 -41.37
C GLU A 420 12.63 -36.62 -39.89
N LEU A 421 13.36 -37.66 -39.46
CA LEU A 421 13.37 -38.12 -38.07
C LEU A 421 13.96 -37.07 -37.11
N GLN A 422 15.02 -36.36 -37.51
CA GLN A 422 15.57 -35.24 -36.73
C GLN A 422 14.54 -34.11 -36.57
N THR A 423 13.79 -33.79 -37.63
CA THR A 423 12.74 -32.77 -37.61
C THR A 423 11.57 -33.20 -36.72
N GLN A 424 11.14 -34.46 -36.81
CA GLN A 424 10.11 -35.01 -35.93
C GLN A 424 10.52 -35.00 -34.46
N LEU A 425 11.79 -35.30 -34.15
CA LEU A 425 12.33 -35.22 -32.79
C LEU A 425 12.35 -33.77 -32.29
N ALA A 426 12.81 -32.83 -33.12
CA ALA A 426 12.84 -31.41 -32.78
C ALA A 426 11.43 -30.87 -32.50
N ASN A 427 10.45 -31.18 -33.36
CA ASN A 427 9.06 -30.77 -33.18
C ASN A 427 8.43 -31.41 -31.92
N ALA A 428 8.74 -32.67 -31.62
CA ALA A 428 8.25 -33.33 -30.42
C ALA A 428 8.84 -32.73 -29.14
N LEU A 429 10.11 -32.32 -29.15
CA LEU A 429 10.76 -31.63 -28.04
C LEU A 429 10.18 -30.22 -27.85
N ALA A 430 10.05 -29.45 -28.92
CA ALA A 430 9.44 -28.11 -28.88
C ALA A 430 7.99 -28.17 -28.35
N GLY A 431 7.18 -29.14 -28.81
CA GLY A 431 5.81 -29.33 -28.30
C GLY A 431 5.73 -29.88 -26.87
N ALA A 432 6.77 -30.53 -26.36
CA ALA A 432 6.84 -30.92 -24.96
C ALA A 432 7.24 -29.73 -24.08
N GLU A 433 8.17 -28.90 -24.55
CA GLU A 433 8.62 -27.68 -23.87
C GLU A 433 7.51 -26.63 -23.80
N ALA A 434 6.77 -26.41 -24.90
CA ALA A 434 5.63 -25.49 -24.93
C ALA A 434 4.55 -25.88 -23.89
N ARG A 435 4.21 -27.17 -23.78
CA ARG A 435 3.26 -27.65 -22.77
C ARG A 435 3.79 -27.54 -21.34
N ALA A 436 5.10 -27.67 -21.14
CA ALA A 436 5.72 -27.45 -19.84
C ALA A 436 5.66 -25.98 -19.42
N ARG A 437 5.89 -25.05 -20.36
CA ARG A 437 5.71 -23.61 -20.14
C ARG A 437 4.25 -23.27 -19.81
N GLU A 438 3.31 -23.75 -20.60
CA GLU A 438 1.87 -23.53 -20.36
C GLU A 438 1.43 -24.06 -18.99
N ALA A 439 1.91 -25.23 -18.58
CA ALA A 439 1.60 -25.79 -17.26
C ALA A 439 2.23 -24.96 -16.12
N TYR A 440 3.43 -24.43 -16.32
CA TYR A 440 4.10 -23.55 -15.36
C TYR A 440 3.36 -22.21 -15.22
N GLU A 441 3.03 -21.56 -16.33
CA GLU A 441 2.25 -20.32 -16.35
C GLU A 441 0.90 -20.49 -15.65
N LYS A 442 0.15 -21.56 -15.97
CA LYS A 442 -1.09 -21.90 -15.26
C LYS A 442 -0.88 -22.12 -13.76
N GLY A 443 0.23 -22.74 -13.37
CA GLY A 443 0.59 -22.92 -11.95
C GLY A 443 0.86 -21.60 -11.23
N VAL A 444 1.56 -20.67 -11.90
CA VAL A 444 1.83 -19.33 -11.38
C VAL A 444 0.54 -18.51 -11.26
N GLU A 445 -0.32 -18.53 -12.27
CA GLU A 445 -1.62 -17.84 -12.23
C GLU A 445 -2.53 -18.40 -11.13
N ALA A 446 -2.60 -19.73 -10.98
CA ALA A 446 -3.34 -20.36 -9.90
C ALA A 446 -2.79 -19.98 -8.51
N GLY A 447 -1.47 -19.97 -8.35
CA GLY A 447 -0.83 -19.54 -7.11
C GLY A 447 -1.08 -18.05 -6.79
N LYS A 448 -1.10 -17.19 -7.81
CA LYS A 448 -1.45 -15.76 -7.65
C LYS A 448 -2.90 -15.59 -7.18
N ALA A 449 -3.83 -16.31 -7.80
CA ALA A 449 -5.25 -16.26 -7.41
C ALA A 449 -5.47 -16.77 -5.98
N GLU A 450 -4.78 -17.84 -5.57
CA GLU A 450 -4.84 -18.35 -4.20
C GLU A 450 -4.26 -17.36 -3.17
N ALA A 451 -3.12 -16.74 -3.49
CA ALA A 451 -2.52 -15.71 -2.65
C ALA A 451 -3.43 -14.48 -2.48
N GLU A 452 -4.05 -14.01 -3.56
CA GLU A 452 -5.00 -12.90 -3.54
C GLU A 452 -6.25 -13.23 -2.72
N GLN A 453 -6.78 -14.45 -2.88
CA GLN A 453 -7.90 -14.93 -2.08
C GLN A 453 -7.56 -14.98 -0.59
N ARG A 454 -6.34 -15.40 -0.24
CA ARG A 454 -5.86 -15.42 1.14
C ARG A 454 -5.73 -14.02 1.73
N ILE A 455 -5.16 -13.07 0.99
CA ILE A 455 -5.07 -11.66 1.43
C ILE A 455 -6.46 -11.08 1.66
N LYS A 456 -7.43 -11.40 0.78
CA LYS A 456 -8.81 -10.97 0.95
C LYS A 456 -9.44 -11.54 2.24
N GLN A 457 -9.24 -12.82 2.53
CA GLN A 457 -9.71 -13.46 3.76
C GLN A 457 -9.08 -12.84 5.00
N GLU A 458 -7.76 -12.58 4.98
CA GLU A 458 -7.04 -11.95 6.09
C GLU A 458 -7.54 -10.51 6.32
N ARG A 459 -7.87 -9.75 5.26
CA ARG A 459 -8.46 -8.41 5.36
C ARG A 459 -9.88 -8.44 5.94
N GLU A 460 -10.73 -9.37 5.48
CA GLU A 460 -12.08 -9.55 6.03
C GLU A 460 -12.03 -9.94 7.51
N GLN A 461 -11.10 -10.84 7.89
CA GLN A 461 -10.89 -11.22 9.28
C GLN A 461 -10.43 -10.04 10.14
N ALA A 462 -9.46 -9.25 9.66
CA ALA A 462 -8.98 -8.06 10.38
C ALA A 462 -10.09 -7.01 10.56
N PHE A 463 -10.95 -6.83 9.55
CA PHE A 463 -12.12 -5.96 9.64
C PHE A 463 -13.11 -6.44 10.71
N ASP A 464 -13.45 -7.72 10.73
CA ASP A 464 -14.36 -8.31 11.72
C ASP A 464 -13.80 -8.21 13.15
N GLU A 465 -12.51 -8.43 13.33
CA GLU A 465 -11.83 -8.26 14.61
C GLU A 465 -11.82 -6.80 15.06
N GLY A 466 -11.52 -5.87 14.15
CA GLY A 466 -11.59 -4.42 14.39
C GLY A 466 -13.00 -3.96 14.77
N PHE A 467 -14.02 -4.44 14.05
CA PHE A 467 -15.42 -4.14 14.33
C PHE A 467 -15.85 -4.64 15.72
N LYS A 468 -15.50 -5.89 16.08
CA LYS A 468 -15.78 -6.45 17.41
C LYS A 468 -15.07 -5.65 18.51
N LYS A 469 -13.83 -5.22 18.29
CA LYS A 469 -13.07 -4.41 19.24
C LYS A 469 -13.70 -3.03 19.46
N ALA A 470 -14.06 -2.34 18.37
CA ALA A 470 -14.75 -1.05 18.44
C ALA A 470 -16.11 -1.18 19.14
N GLN A 471 -16.86 -2.24 18.85
CA GLN A 471 -18.14 -2.53 19.52
C GLN A 471 -17.94 -2.78 21.03
N ALA A 472 -16.90 -3.53 21.43
CA ALA A 472 -16.57 -3.75 22.83
C ALA A 472 -16.20 -2.45 23.55
N GLN A 473 -15.43 -1.59 22.89
CA GLN A 473 -15.05 -0.27 23.42
C GLN A 473 -16.29 0.62 23.62
N ALA A 474 -17.15 0.76 22.61
CA ALA A 474 -18.38 1.53 22.72
C ALA A 474 -19.31 1.02 23.85
N ASN A 475 -19.41 -0.30 24.01
CA ASN A 475 -20.15 -0.90 25.12
C ASN A 475 -19.53 -0.57 26.49
N SER A 476 -18.20 -0.51 26.58
CA SER A 476 -17.51 -0.14 27.82
C SER A 476 -17.72 1.33 28.18
N GLU A 477 -17.64 2.24 27.19
CA GLU A 477 -17.88 3.67 27.37
C GLU A 477 -19.34 3.95 27.76
N MET A 478 -20.29 3.29 27.10
CA MET A 478 -21.70 3.34 27.49
C MET A 478 -21.93 2.81 28.92
N GLY A 479 -21.15 1.82 29.36
CA GLY A 479 -21.14 1.34 30.74
C GLY A 479 -20.68 2.40 31.74
N VAL A 480 -19.61 3.14 31.42
CA VAL A 480 -19.09 4.24 32.25
C VAL A 480 -20.11 5.36 32.34
N LEU A 481 -20.65 5.83 31.20
CA LEU A 481 -21.67 6.89 31.18
C LEU A 481 -22.93 6.51 31.97
N LYS A 482 -23.34 5.24 31.89
CA LYS A 482 -24.48 4.74 32.68
C LYS A 482 -24.19 4.74 34.19
N ALA A 483 -22.95 4.45 34.59
CA ALA A 483 -22.53 4.53 35.98
C ALA A 483 -22.50 5.99 36.48
N GLU A 484 -21.96 6.92 35.69
CA GLU A 484 -21.95 8.36 35.99
C GLU A 484 -23.36 8.92 36.15
N LEU A 485 -24.27 8.64 35.21
CA LEU A 485 -25.69 9.00 35.32
C LEU A 485 -26.34 8.42 36.58
N GLY A 486 -25.95 7.22 36.99
CA GLY A 486 -26.39 6.61 38.25
C GLY A 486 -25.91 7.40 39.47
N MET A 487 -24.66 7.87 39.48
CA MET A 487 -24.11 8.70 40.55
C MET A 487 -24.80 10.07 40.62
N PHE A 488 -25.05 10.72 39.48
CA PHE A 488 -25.79 11.98 39.45
C PHE A 488 -27.22 11.82 39.96
N ARG A 489 -27.91 10.73 39.61
CA ARG A 489 -29.26 10.46 40.12
C ARG A 489 -29.24 10.27 41.64
N ALA A 490 -28.30 9.48 42.18
CA ALA A 490 -28.16 9.28 43.62
C ALA A 490 -27.83 10.59 44.35
N PHE A 491 -26.99 11.45 43.77
CA PHE A 491 -26.69 12.77 44.29
C PHE A 491 -27.93 13.67 44.35
N HIS A 492 -28.71 13.72 43.27
CA HIS A 492 -29.97 14.48 43.23
C HIS A 492 -31.02 13.97 44.21
N GLU A 493 -31.16 12.65 44.35
CA GLU A 493 -32.07 12.04 45.33
C GLU A 493 -31.64 12.38 46.76
N SER A 494 -30.33 12.35 47.05
CA SER A 494 -29.80 12.77 48.35
C SER A 494 -30.04 14.26 48.62
N ALA A 495 -29.83 15.12 47.62
CA ALA A 495 -30.07 16.55 47.75
C ALA A 495 -31.56 16.87 47.99
N ALA A 496 -32.45 16.18 47.29
CA ALA A 496 -33.89 16.28 47.51
C ALA A 496 -34.30 15.84 48.93
N HIS A 497 -33.76 14.72 49.42
CA HIS A 497 -34.04 14.26 50.79
C HIS A 497 -33.51 15.25 51.86
N CYS A 498 -32.37 15.91 51.62
CA CYS A 498 -31.87 16.96 52.51
C CYS A 498 -32.78 18.20 52.51
N ALA A 499 -33.36 18.59 51.38
CA ALA A 499 -34.29 19.72 51.29
C ALA A 499 -35.58 19.47 52.09
N ASP A 500 -36.13 18.26 52.05
CA ASP A 500 -37.34 17.89 52.78
C ASP A 500 -37.17 17.92 54.31
N HIS A 501 -35.95 17.74 54.83
CA HIS A 501 -35.67 17.80 56.28
C HIS A 501 -35.47 19.22 56.81
N VAL A 502 -35.24 20.23 55.95
CA VAL A 502 -35.00 21.63 56.37
C VAL A 502 -36.31 22.42 56.52
N GLY A 503 -37.42 21.94 55.94
CA GLY A 503 -38.73 22.63 56.00
C GLY A 503 -39.66 22.27 57.15
N GLY A 504 -39.30 21.30 58.02
CA GLY A 504 -40.24 20.70 58.98
C GLY A 504 -40.32 21.34 60.38
N ASP A 505 -39.28 22.02 60.85
CA ASP A 505 -39.17 22.44 62.26
C ASP A 505 -39.19 23.97 62.48
N THR A 506 -39.53 24.77 61.47
CA THR A 506 -39.56 26.24 61.58
C THR A 506 -40.95 26.85 61.81
N GLU A 507 -41.98 26.08 62.12
CA GLU A 507 -43.33 26.63 62.42
C GLU A 507 -43.46 27.29 63.81
N GLY A 508 -42.37 27.49 64.57
CA GLY A 508 -42.46 27.91 65.97
C GLY A 508 -41.79 29.21 66.40
N LEU A 509 -41.06 29.95 65.53
CA LEU A 509 -40.12 30.95 66.06
C LEU A 509 -39.90 32.25 65.28
N LEU A 510 -40.86 32.72 64.48
CA LEU A 510 -40.77 34.05 63.84
C LEU A 510 -42.16 34.71 63.78
N ASP A 511 -42.65 35.19 64.92
CA ASP A 511 -43.88 36.00 65.02
C ASP A 511 -43.63 37.43 65.50
N ASP A 512 -42.42 37.98 65.38
CA ASP A 512 -42.20 39.39 65.70
C ASP A 512 -41.07 40.00 64.87
N SER A 513 -41.41 41.07 64.14
CA SER A 513 -40.51 42.08 63.55
C SER A 513 -39.93 41.80 62.16
N LEU A 514 -40.77 41.82 61.10
CA LEU A 514 -40.30 41.96 59.72
C LEU A 514 -41.18 42.86 58.82
N ASP A 515 -41.96 43.77 59.43
CA ASP A 515 -42.85 44.70 58.69
C ASP A 515 -42.16 45.97 58.16
N ASP A 516 -40.84 46.15 58.32
CA ASP A 516 -40.19 47.45 58.02
C ASP A 516 -39.00 47.39 57.03
N ILE A 517 -38.95 46.38 56.16
CA ILE A 517 -38.04 46.41 55.00
C ILE A 517 -38.88 46.46 53.71
N SER A 518 -39.41 47.65 53.43
CA SER A 518 -39.86 48.01 52.08
C SER A 518 -38.64 48.08 51.15
N LEU A 519 -38.25 46.93 50.61
CA LEU A 519 -37.42 46.82 49.42
C LEU A 519 -38.26 47.31 48.24
N ALA A 520 -38.06 48.57 47.89
CA ALA A 520 -38.48 49.10 46.62
C ALA A 520 -37.78 48.33 45.48
N ASP A 521 -38.60 48.05 44.46
CA ASP A 521 -38.24 47.62 43.11
C ASP A 521 -37.75 46.18 42.92
N GLY A 522 -38.73 45.35 42.54
CA GLY A 522 -38.60 43.98 42.07
C GLY A 522 -37.53 43.77 40.99
N GLN A 523 -36.34 43.37 41.42
CA GLN A 523 -35.39 42.66 40.59
C GLN A 523 -35.58 41.14 40.76
N PRO A 524 -35.82 40.39 39.67
CA PRO A 524 -35.77 38.93 39.72
C PRO A 524 -34.32 38.49 40.00
N LEU A 525 -34.15 37.64 41.01
CA LEU A 525 -32.87 36.96 41.29
C LEU A 525 -32.52 36.07 40.09
N CYS A 526 -31.62 36.55 39.24
CA CYS A 526 -31.03 35.76 38.17
C CYS A 526 -30.07 34.72 38.76
N SER A 527 -30.29 33.46 38.38
CA SER A 527 -29.41 32.33 38.61
C SER A 527 -28.00 32.59 38.05
N PRO A 528 -26.90 32.12 38.65
CA PRO A 528 -25.54 32.52 38.28
C PRO A 528 -24.97 31.92 36.97
N THR A 529 -25.77 31.30 36.11
CA THR A 529 -25.24 30.55 34.95
C THR A 529 -26.06 30.76 33.68
N SER A 530 -26.09 31.98 33.16
CA SER A 530 -26.35 32.21 31.73
C SER A 530 -26.06 33.67 31.38
N SER A 531 -24.96 33.93 30.68
CA SER A 531 -24.69 35.22 30.04
C SER A 531 -24.57 34.98 28.53
N VAL A 532 -25.71 35.03 27.84
CA VAL A 532 -25.77 35.15 26.38
C VAL A 532 -26.28 36.57 26.09
N SER A 533 -25.37 37.41 25.61
CA SER A 533 -25.65 38.80 25.24
C SER A 533 -26.07 38.85 23.77
N ILE A 534 -27.34 39.16 23.51
CA ILE A 534 -27.87 39.40 22.16
C ILE A 534 -27.62 40.89 21.83
N PHE A 535 -26.67 41.16 20.92
CA PHE A 535 -26.53 42.47 20.28
C PHE A 535 -27.21 42.41 18.91
N THR A 536 -28.26 43.19 18.74
CA THR A 536 -28.85 43.48 17.42
C THR A 536 -28.01 44.56 16.73
N ASP A 537 -27.23 44.16 15.72
CA ASP A 537 -26.58 45.09 14.81
C ASP A 537 -27.58 45.55 13.75
N ASN A 538 -27.68 46.86 13.58
CA ASN A 538 -28.58 47.53 12.67
C ASN A 538 -27.85 48.80 12.21
N GLY A 539 -27.05 48.72 11.14
CA GLY A 539 -26.25 49.86 10.70
C GLY A 539 -25.57 49.71 9.34
N LYS A 540 -26.33 49.97 8.27
CA LYS A 540 -25.93 50.52 6.97
C LYS A 540 -24.42 50.71 6.69
N ASN A 541 -23.91 50.05 5.65
CA ASN A 541 -22.71 50.48 4.93
C ASN A 541 -23.03 50.67 3.44
N ASP A 542 -23.16 51.94 3.05
CA ASP A 542 -23.06 52.42 1.66
C ASP A 542 -21.60 52.82 1.42
N PHE A 543 -20.83 52.04 0.65
CA PHE A 543 -19.63 52.57 -0.01
C PHE A 543 -19.47 51.99 -1.41
N SER A 544 -19.34 52.91 -2.36
CA SER A 544 -19.15 52.70 -3.78
C SER A 544 -17.69 52.29 -4.06
N ILE A 545 -17.49 51.20 -4.79
CA ILE A 545 -16.15 50.73 -5.21
C ILE A 545 -15.84 51.34 -6.59
N PRO A 546 -14.69 52.01 -6.79
CA PRO A 546 -14.20 52.36 -8.11
C PRO A 546 -13.47 51.17 -8.75
N GLU A 547 -13.71 50.97 -10.04
CA GLU A 547 -13.00 50.06 -10.95
C GLU A 547 -11.48 50.26 -10.92
N ILE A 548 -10.71 49.19 -11.22
CA ILE A 548 -9.38 49.09 -11.90
C ILE A 548 -8.59 47.85 -11.32
N PRO A 549 -7.74 47.12 -12.08
CA PRO A 549 -7.86 46.53 -13.42
C PRO A 549 -7.57 45.00 -13.41
N LYS A 550 -7.62 44.35 -14.57
CA LYS A 550 -7.23 42.94 -14.78
C LYS A 550 -5.70 42.79 -14.80
N SER A 551 -5.16 41.84 -14.04
CA SER A 551 -3.84 41.20 -14.28
C SER A 551 -4.01 39.68 -14.13
N THR A 552 -4.01 38.89 -15.21
CA THR A 552 -2.83 38.18 -15.78
C THR A 552 -2.12 37.36 -14.69
N ASP A 553 -2.53 36.12 -14.49
CA ASP A 553 -1.87 34.90 -15.02
C ASP A 553 -0.41 34.76 -14.58
N ASP A 554 -0.17 33.95 -13.53
CA ASP A 554 1.00 33.06 -13.39
C ASP A 554 0.83 32.17 -12.14
N TRP A 555 0.11 31.06 -12.28
CA TRP A 555 0.11 29.97 -11.29
C TRP A 555 0.06 28.63 -12.02
N GLY A 556 1.19 28.24 -12.59
CA GLY A 556 1.43 26.89 -13.10
C GLY A 556 2.84 26.47 -12.71
N GLU A 557 2.95 25.71 -11.61
CA GLU A 557 4.03 24.77 -11.23
C GLU A 557 4.02 24.61 -9.71
N TRP A 558 3.13 23.78 -9.15
CA TRP A 558 3.33 23.06 -7.88
C TRP A 558 2.43 21.81 -7.85
#